data_AF-A0A7J8KFT9-F1
#
_entry.id   AF-A0A7J8KFT9-F1
#
_cell.length_a   1.000
_cell.length_b   1.000
_cell.length_c   1.000
_cell.angle_alpha   90.00
_cell.angle_beta   90.00
_cell.angle_gamma   90.00
#
_symmetry.space_group_name_H-M   'P 1'
#
loop_
_entity.id
_entity.type
_entity.pdbx_description
1 polymer ?
#
loop_
_entity_poly.entity_id
_entity_poly.type
_entity_poly.pdbx_seq_one_letter_code
_entity_poly.pdbx_strand_id
1 'polypeptide(L)'
;MKFIVSIDLMDLSFNLDSKKYERISWSFKEKKPLKFDFLLAWHHTGVEESTMLSYFSNYQIQEHQPKIAVSTMTDLQCPVLQSSELRGKPEVSCSAGELLDWLGAIFSNAELNNEPNNFISTYCCPQPSTVVAKAYLCTIIGFILPEKICLLLEQLCHYFDEPKLAPWVTLSVQGFADSPVSWRENEHGFRKGGEHLYNFVIFNNQDYWLQMAVGANDDCPP
;
A
#
# COMPACT_ATOMS: atom_id res chain seq x y z
N MET A 1 -13.21 -17.58 20.88
CA MET A 1 -12.52 -16.51 21.65
C MET A 1 -11.11 -16.38 21.09
N LYS A 2 -10.66 -15.18 20.73
CA LYS A 2 -9.31 -14.92 20.21
C LYS A 2 -8.55 -14.05 21.21
N PHE A 3 -7.22 -14.14 21.18
CA PHE A 3 -6.34 -13.37 22.04
C PHE A 3 -5.20 -12.82 21.20
N ILE A 4 -4.84 -11.56 21.43
CA ILE A 4 -3.65 -10.92 20.91
C ILE A 4 -2.71 -10.69 22.10
N VAL A 5 -1.43 -11.05 21.90
CA VAL A 5 -0.38 -10.90 22.92
C VAL A 5 0.65 -9.93 22.37
N SER A 6 0.71 -8.73 22.94
CA SER A 6 1.76 -7.76 22.62
C SER A 6 2.99 -8.01 23.48
N ILE A 7 4.15 -8.10 22.84
CA ILE A 7 5.44 -8.28 23.49
C ILE A 7 6.38 -7.21 22.96
N ASP A 8 6.71 -6.23 23.80
CA ASP A 8 7.69 -5.20 23.48
C ASP A 8 9.11 -5.74 23.69
N LEU A 9 9.83 -5.99 22.59
CA LEU A 9 11.21 -6.49 22.63
C LEU A 9 12.21 -5.41 23.06
N MET A 10 11.88 -4.12 22.91
CA MET A 10 12.74 -3.03 23.35
C MET A 10 12.71 -2.90 24.88
N ASP A 11 11.53 -2.98 25.52
CA ASP A 11 11.41 -3.04 27.00
C ASP A 11 12.22 -4.22 27.57
N LEU A 12 12.14 -5.38 26.92
CA LEU A 12 12.86 -6.59 27.35
C LEU A 12 14.38 -6.47 27.19
N SER A 13 14.86 -5.69 26.21
CA SER A 13 16.28 -5.54 25.93
C SER A 13 17.05 -4.82 27.05
N PHE A 14 16.37 -4.02 27.88
CA PHE A 14 17.00 -3.31 29.01
C PHE A 14 17.42 -4.24 30.15
N ASN A 15 16.76 -5.40 30.31
CA ASN A 15 17.11 -6.38 31.34
C ASN A 15 16.74 -7.81 30.89
N LEU A 16 17.73 -8.49 30.30
CA LEU A 16 17.61 -9.87 29.83
C LEU A 16 17.52 -10.90 30.97
N ASP A 17 17.89 -10.53 32.20
CA ASP A 17 17.77 -11.39 33.39
C ASP A 17 16.43 -11.17 34.12
N SER A 18 15.52 -10.40 33.54
CA SER A 18 14.21 -10.15 34.12
C SER A 18 13.31 -11.39 34.06
N LYS A 19 12.50 -11.58 35.11
CA LYS A 19 11.46 -12.63 35.13
C LYS A 19 10.51 -12.58 33.93
N LYS A 20 10.29 -11.39 33.36
CA LYS A 20 9.48 -11.20 32.13
C LYS A 20 10.15 -11.91 30.95
N TYR A 21 11.43 -11.63 30.68
CA TYR A 21 12.18 -12.24 29.60
C TYR A 21 12.26 -13.76 29.77
N GLU A 22 12.64 -14.23 30.95
CA GLU A 22 12.73 -15.67 31.27
C GLU A 22 11.41 -16.39 30.98
N ARG A 23 10.28 -15.81 31.42
CA ARG A 23 8.95 -16.40 31.21
C ARG A 23 8.60 -16.52 29.73
N ILE A 24 8.89 -15.50 28.93
CA ILE A 24 8.59 -15.48 27.50
C ILE A 24 9.50 -16.46 26.75
N SER A 25 10.81 -16.43 27.04
CA SER A 25 11.81 -17.32 26.44
C SER A 25 11.51 -18.79 26.72
N TRP A 26 11.21 -19.14 27.98
CA TRP A 26 10.78 -20.49 28.36
C TRP A 26 9.49 -20.92 27.64
N SER A 27 8.54 -19.99 27.47
CA SER A 27 7.28 -20.27 26.78
C SER A 27 7.50 -20.70 25.33
N PHE A 28 8.38 -20.01 24.59
CA PHE A 28 8.66 -20.32 23.19
C PHE A 28 9.63 -21.50 22.98
N LYS A 29 10.55 -21.74 23.92
CA LYS A 29 11.55 -22.82 23.78
C LYS A 29 11.06 -24.18 24.27
N GLU A 30 10.44 -24.24 25.44
CA GLU A 30 10.14 -25.51 26.11
C GLU A 30 8.63 -25.77 26.18
N LYS A 31 7.86 -24.77 26.61
CA LYS A 31 6.42 -24.97 26.86
C LYS A 31 5.65 -25.20 25.57
N LYS A 32 5.88 -24.36 24.56
CA LYS A 32 5.17 -24.43 23.29
C LYS A 32 6.06 -23.94 22.14
N PRO A 33 6.86 -24.84 21.54
CA PRO A 33 7.59 -24.55 20.32
C PRO A 33 6.62 -24.28 19.18
N LEU A 34 6.65 -23.06 18.64
CA LEU A 34 5.86 -22.63 17.49
C LEU A 34 6.80 -22.40 16.31
N LYS A 35 6.37 -22.77 15.11
CA LYS A 35 7.10 -22.56 13.86
C LYS A 35 6.14 -21.95 12.83
N PHE A 36 6.65 -21.01 12.06
CA PHE A 36 5.92 -20.30 11.02
C PHE A 36 6.86 -20.02 9.86
N ASP A 37 6.26 -19.82 8.69
CA ASP A 37 6.95 -19.25 7.54
C ASP A 37 6.87 -17.72 7.65
N PHE A 38 8.02 -17.05 7.52
CA PHE A 38 8.12 -15.60 7.69
C PHE A 38 8.55 -14.92 6.40
N LEU A 39 7.87 -13.82 6.07
CA LEU A 39 8.42 -12.81 5.17
C LEU A 39 9.35 -11.91 5.99
N LEU A 40 10.61 -11.85 5.61
CA LEU A 40 11.63 -11.06 6.31
C LEU A 40 12.19 -10.00 5.37
N ALA A 41 12.25 -8.76 5.84
CA ALA A 41 13.00 -7.68 5.21
C ALA A 41 13.60 -6.80 6.31
N TRP A 42 14.69 -6.12 5.98
CA TRP A 42 15.40 -5.24 6.89
C TRP A 42 15.86 -3.99 6.16
N HIS A 43 15.50 -2.82 6.70
CA HIS A 43 16.05 -1.55 6.26
C HIS A 43 17.42 -1.36 6.92
N HIS A 44 18.49 -1.49 6.14
CA HIS A 44 19.85 -1.36 6.64
C HIS A 44 20.19 0.11 6.96
N THR A 45 20.36 0.41 8.24
CA THR A 45 20.75 1.75 8.75
C THR A 45 22.09 1.75 9.50
N GLY A 46 22.72 0.58 9.62
CA GLY A 46 23.97 0.38 10.37
C GLY A 46 25.23 0.49 9.50
N VAL A 47 26.39 0.36 10.14
CA VAL A 47 27.71 0.36 9.48
C VAL A 47 28.21 -1.06 9.21
N GLU A 48 27.70 -2.07 9.95
CA GLU A 48 28.13 -3.46 9.84
C GLU A 48 27.35 -4.23 8.77
N GLU A 49 28.05 -4.72 7.75
CA GLU A 49 27.52 -5.48 6.61
C GLU A 49 27.14 -6.94 6.96
N SER A 50 26.47 -7.18 8.09
CA SER A 50 25.92 -8.50 8.35
C SER A 50 24.69 -8.75 7.47
N THR A 51 24.69 -9.83 6.69
CA THR A 51 23.56 -10.17 5.83
C THR A 51 22.59 -11.10 6.57
N MET A 52 21.29 -10.85 6.42
CA MET A 52 20.23 -11.70 6.99
C MET A 52 20.39 -13.17 6.60
N LEU A 53 20.86 -13.45 5.38
CA LEU A 53 21.12 -14.79 4.87
C LEU A 53 22.14 -15.57 5.73
N SER A 54 23.22 -14.90 6.16
CA SER A 54 24.25 -15.55 6.98
C SER A 54 23.73 -15.90 8.38
N TYR A 55 22.95 -14.99 8.99
CA TYR A 55 22.35 -15.18 10.31
C TYR A 55 21.37 -16.36 10.33
N PHE A 56 20.55 -16.52 9.29
CA PHE A 56 19.55 -17.59 9.19
C PHE A 56 20.04 -18.82 8.39
N SER A 57 21.35 -19.00 8.23
CA SER A 57 21.94 -20.10 7.44
C SER A 57 21.55 -21.51 7.91
N ASN A 58 21.13 -21.67 9.17
CA ASN A 58 20.59 -22.93 9.72
C ASN A 58 19.17 -23.26 9.21
N TYR A 59 18.52 -22.33 8.51
CA TYR A 59 17.18 -22.46 7.95
C TYR A 59 17.21 -22.30 6.43
N GLN A 60 16.15 -22.77 5.76
CA GLN A 60 15.99 -22.61 4.32
C GLN A 60 15.52 -21.19 3.97
N ILE A 61 16.40 -20.21 4.14
CA ILE A 61 16.14 -18.83 3.74
C ILE A 61 16.34 -18.68 2.22
N GLN A 62 15.46 -17.90 1.58
CA GLN A 62 15.52 -17.59 0.16
C GLN A 62 15.41 -16.09 -0.04
N GLU A 63 16.28 -15.54 -0.88
CA GLU A 63 16.17 -14.15 -1.31
C GLU A 63 15.16 -14.07 -2.47
N HIS A 64 14.23 -13.12 -2.37
CA HIS A 64 13.22 -12.86 -3.40
C HIS A 64 13.25 -11.38 -3.77
N GLN A 65 13.16 -11.12 -5.07
CA GLN A 65 13.05 -9.77 -5.61
C GLN A 65 11.58 -9.44 -5.91
N PRO A 66 11.12 -8.19 -5.67
CA PRO A 66 9.79 -7.77 -6.06
C PRO A 66 9.57 -7.94 -7.57
N LYS A 67 8.37 -8.38 -7.94
CA LYS A 67 7.96 -8.46 -9.35
C LYS A 67 7.56 -7.06 -9.80
N ILE A 68 8.08 -6.63 -10.95
CA ILE A 68 7.76 -5.33 -11.53
C ILE A 68 7.08 -5.56 -12.88
N ALA A 69 5.89 -4.99 -13.05
CA ALA A 69 5.17 -4.98 -14.31
C ALA A 69 4.93 -3.53 -14.74
N VAL A 70 5.33 -3.20 -15.96
CA VAL A 70 5.10 -1.87 -16.55
C VAL A 70 4.25 -2.05 -17.79
N SER A 71 3.19 -1.26 -17.90
CA SER A 71 2.32 -1.23 -19.05
C SER A 71 2.07 0.21 -19.50
N THR A 72 1.79 0.37 -20.79
CA THR A 72 1.43 1.66 -21.38
C THR A 72 0.07 1.53 -22.00
N MET A 73 -0.87 2.34 -21.54
CA MET A 73 -2.21 2.43 -22.08
C MET A 73 -2.28 3.63 -23.02
N THR A 74 -2.97 3.46 -24.13
CA THR A 74 -3.19 4.52 -25.12
C THR A 74 -4.63 5.01 -25.08
N ASP A 75 -4.83 6.28 -25.37
CA ASP A 75 -6.15 6.91 -25.50
C ASP A 75 -7.05 6.70 -24.27
N LEU A 76 -6.45 6.77 -23.08
CA LEU A 76 -7.15 6.57 -21.82
C LEU A 76 -7.99 7.80 -21.45
N GLN A 77 -9.28 7.60 -21.17
CA GLN A 77 -10.13 8.64 -20.60
C GLN A 77 -9.79 8.83 -19.12
N CYS A 78 -9.27 10.00 -18.77
CA CYS A 78 -8.90 10.37 -17.40
C CYS A 78 -9.88 11.42 -16.83
N PRO A 79 -10.37 11.26 -15.58
CA PRO A 79 -11.21 12.26 -14.92
C PRO A 79 -10.51 13.62 -14.77
N VAL A 80 -11.28 14.70 -14.92
CA VAL A 80 -10.79 16.06 -14.66
C VAL A 80 -10.91 16.38 -13.18
N LEU A 81 -9.82 16.82 -12.56
CA LEU A 81 -9.73 17.05 -11.11
C LEU A 81 -9.39 18.52 -10.82
N GLN A 82 -9.81 19.00 -9.66
CA GLN A 82 -9.39 20.29 -9.08
C GLN A 82 -8.87 20.04 -7.66
N SER A 83 -7.58 20.33 -7.40
CA SER A 83 -6.93 19.98 -6.14
C SER A 83 -7.68 20.49 -4.90
N SER A 84 -8.29 21.67 -4.98
CA SER A 84 -9.03 22.29 -3.88
C SER A 84 -10.45 21.74 -3.64
N GLU A 85 -10.96 20.84 -4.49
CA GLU A 85 -12.38 20.42 -4.50
C GLU A 85 -12.54 18.90 -4.41
N LEU A 86 -12.41 18.35 -3.20
CA LEU A 86 -12.52 16.90 -2.94
C LEU A 86 -13.88 16.29 -3.34
N ARG A 87 -14.97 17.06 -3.24
CA ARG A 87 -16.32 16.60 -3.59
C ARG A 87 -16.63 16.74 -5.08
N GLY A 88 -15.70 17.27 -5.87
CA GLY A 88 -15.95 17.65 -7.25
C GLY A 88 -16.86 18.88 -7.34
N LYS A 89 -16.93 19.44 -8.54
CA LYS A 89 -17.89 20.49 -8.90
C LYS A 89 -18.73 19.98 -10.07
N PRO A 90 -20.07 20.05 -9.98
CA PRO A 90 -20.94 19.59 -11.06
C PRO A 90 -20.48 20.14 -12.42
N GLU A 91 -20.35 19.25 -13.41
CA GLU A 91 -19.94 19.54 -14.80
C GLU A 91 -18.52 20.13 -14.98
N VAL A 92 -17.77 20.34 -13.89
CA VAL A 92 -16.45 21.01 -13.93
C VAL A 92 -15.32 20.09 -13.49
N SER A 93 -15.52 19.30 -12.42
CA SER A 93 -14.52 18.37 -11.92
C SER A 93 -15.15 17.19 -11.19
N CYS A 94 -14.50 16.02 -11.30
CA CYS A 94 -14.91 14.81 -10.59
C CYS A 94 -14.51 14.87 -9.12
N SER A 95 -15.20 14.08 -8.31
CA SER A 95 -14.91 13.88 -6.89
C SER A 95 -13.76 12.91 -6.67
N ALA A 96 -13.17 12.99 -5.48
CA ALA A 96 -12.13 12.05 -5.04
C ALA A 96 -12.66 10.60 -5.01
N GLY A 97 -13.91 10.38 -4.58
CA GLY A 97 -14.52 9.05 -4.55
C GLY A 97 -14.63 8.41 -5.93
N GLU A 98 -15.13 9.17 -6.92
CA GLU A 98 -15.23 8.70 -8.31
C GLU A 98 -13.87 8.34 -8.90
N LEU A 99 -12.82 9.10 -8.57
CA LEU A 99 -11.46 8.79 -8.99
C LEU A 99 -10.95 7.48 -8.38
N LEU A 100 -11.22 7.23 -7.10
CA LEU A 100 -10.76 6.01 -6.43
C LEU A 100 -11.39 4.77 -7.06
N ASP A 101 -12.70 4.80 -7.33
CA ASP A 101 -13.41 3.72 -8.02
C ASP A 101 -12.84 3.50 -9.44
N TRP A 102 -12.58 4.61 -10.16
CA TRP A 102 -12.03 4.55 -11.50
C TRP A 102 -10.61 3.95 -11.52
N LEU A 103 -9.75 4.34 -10.57
CA LEU A 103 -8.41 3.76 -10.44
C LEU A 103 -8.45 2.25 -10.19
N GLY A 104 -9.39 1.78 -9.36
CA GLY A 104 -9.61 0.35 -9.14
C GLY A 104 -9.92 -0.42 -10.43
N ALA A 105 -10.74 0.18 -11.31
CA ALA A 105 -11.04 -0.40 -12.61
C ALA A 105 -9.81 -0.42 -13.54
N ILE A 106 -9.01 0.65 -13.55
CA ILE A 106 -7.76 0.73 -14.34
C ILE A 106 -6.75 -0.31 -13.88
N PHE A 107 -6.51 -0.44 -12.58
CA PHE A 107 -5.57 -1.43 -12.04
C PHE A 107 -6.02 -2.87 -12.29
N SER A 108 -7.33 -3.10 -12.40
CA SER A 108 -7.91 -4.41 -12.74
C SER A 108 -7.93 -4.69 -14.24
N ASN A 109 -7.44 -3.76 -15.07
CA ASN A 109 -7.51 -3.82 -16.53
C ASN A 109 -8.96 -4.04 -17.03
N ALA A 110 -9.94 -3.42 -16.36
CA ALA A 110 -11.34 -3.51 -16.73
C ALA A 110 -11.64 -2.66 -17.98
N GLU A 111 -12.43 -3.19 -18.91
CA GLU A 111 -12.89 -2.43 -20.07
C GLU A 111 -14.03 -1.48 -19.67
N LEU A 112 -13.84 -0.18 -19.88
CA LEU A 112 -14.78 0.90 -19.51
C LEU A 112 -15.69 1.31 -20.68
N ASN A 113 -15.94 0.38 -21.58
CA ASN A 113 -16.62 0.60 -22.84
C ASN A 113 -18.04 0.10 -22.61
N ASN A 114 -18.94 0.99 -22.15
CA ASN A 114 -20.36 0.72 -21.91
C ASN A 114 -21.11 0.48 -23.23
N GLU A 115 -20.61 -0.46 -24.03
CA GLU A 115 -21.22 -0.86 -25.28
C GLU A 115 -22.50 -1.65 -24.97
N PRO A 116 -23.59 -1.46 -25.73
CA PRO A 116 -24.86 -2.15 -25.50
C PRO A 116 -24.75 -3.69 -25.54
N ASN A 117 -23.72 -4.21 -26.20
CA ASN A 117 -23.44 -5.64 -26.33
C ASN A 117 -22.49 -6.17 -25.24
N ASN A 118 -21.89 -5.28 -24.45
CA ASN A 118 -20.99 -5.62 -23.37
C ASN A 118 -21.79 -5.93 -22.11
N PHE A 119 -22.12 -7.20 -21.90
CA PHE A 119 -22.81 -7.69 -20.70
C PHE A 119 -21.90 -7.77 -19.47
N ILE A 120 -20.60 -7.43 -19.61
CA ILE A 120 -19.59 -7.63 -18.57
C ILE A 120 -19.50 -6.42 -17.62
N SER A 121 -19.63 -5.19 -18.12
CA SER A 121 -19.49 -3.99 -17.31
C SER A 121 -20.31 -2.83 -17.87
N THR A 122 -21.12 -2.21 -17.00
CA THR A 122 -21.78 -0.93 -17.26
C THR A 122 -21.00 0.26 -16.67
N TYR A 123 -19.80 0.00 -16.13
CA TYR A 123 -19.01 1.04 -15.47
C TYR A 123 -18.33 1.94 -16.52
N CYS A 124 -18.51 3.25 -16.37
CA CYS A 124 -18.02 4.28 -17.28
C CYS A 124 -16.97 5.15 -16.60
N CYS A 125 -16.10 5.79 -17.39
CA CYS A 125 -15.22 6.84 -16.88
C CYS A 125 -16.04 8.02 -16.30
N PRO A 126 -15.75 8.50 -15.07
CA PRO A 126 -16.37 9.68 -14.49
C PRO A 126 -16.30 10.91 -15.38
N GLN A 127 -17.33 11.77 -15.33
CA GLN A 127 -17.41 12.99 -16.14
C GLN A 127 -17.32 14.25 -15.26
N PRO A 128 -16.65 15.32 -15.72
CA PRO A 128 -16.00 15.47 -17.03
C PRO A 128 -14.65 14.71 -17.12
N SER A 129 -14.33 14.16 -18.29
CA SER A 129 -13.07 13.46 -18.57
C SER A 129 -12.28 14.09 -19.74
N THR A 130 -10.99 13.76 -19.84
CA THR A 130 -10.11 14.12 -20.94
C THR A 130 -9.38 12.90 -21.46
N VAL A 131 -9.28 12.75 -22.79
CA VAL A 131 -8.49 11.68 -23.41
C VAL A 131 -7.01 12.01 -23.27
N VAL A 132 -6.28 11.11 -22.62
CA VAL A 132 -4.83 11.16 -22.51
C VAL A 132 -4.23 10.14 -23.48
N ALA A 133 -3.41 10.60 -24.41
CA ALA A 133 -2.83 9.75 -25.45
C ALA A 133 -1.96 8.61 -24.89
N LYS A 134 -1.30 8.82 -23.74
CA LYS A 134 -0.44 7.82 -23.09
C LYS A 134 -0.57 7.89 -21.57
N ALA A 135 -0.93 6.78 -20.96
CA ALA A 135 -0.87 6.57 -19.52
C ALA A 135 0.12 5.45 -19.20
N TYR A 136 0.97 5.67 -18.20
CA TYR A 136 1.94 4.68 -17.72
C TYR A 136 1.44 4.07 -16.43
N LEU A 137 1.36 2.74 -16.39
CA LEU A 137 0.98 1.98 -15.21
C LEU A 137 2.15 1.09 -14.80
N CYS A 138 2.58 1.24 -13.54
CA CYS A 138 3.64 0.42 -12.93
C CYS A 138 3.07 -0.28 -11.70
N THR A 139 3.24 -1.60 -11.65
CA THR A 139 2.81 -2.43 -10.52
C THR A 139 4.03 -3.15 -9.94
N ILE A 140 4.28 -2.93 -8.65
CA ILE A 140 5.36 -3.58 -7.90
C ILE A 140 4.72 -4.53 -6.88
N ILE A 141 4.98 -5.83 -7.01
CA ILE A 141 4.38 -6.88 -6.17
C ILE A 141 5.49 -7.56 -5.37
N GLY A 142 5.40 -7.49 -4.04
CA GLY A 142 6.34 -8.13 -3.14
C GLY A 142 6.17 -7.65 -1.70
N PHE A 143 7.14 -7.98 -0.84
CA PHE A 143 7.20 -7.46 0.53
C PHE A 143 7.98 -6.13 0.53
N ILE A 144 7.27 -5.03 0.33
CA ILE A 144 7.85 -3.70 0.12
C ILE A 144 8.01 -2.98 1.46
N LEU A 145 9.22 -2.47 1.71
CA LEU A 145 9.51 -1.69 2.91
C LEU A 145 8.93 -0.27 2.79
N PRO A 146 8.29 0.27 3.85
CA PRO A 146 7.69 1.60 3.83
C PRO A 146 8.71 2.70 3.52
N GLU A 147 9.97 2.56 3.93
CA GLU A 147 11.04 3.53 3.62
C GLU A 147 11.27 3.66 2.12
N LYS A 148 11.10 2.58 1.35
CA LYS A 148 11.20 2.63 -0.11
C LYS A 148 9.99 3.33 -0.74
N ILE A 149 8.81 3.21 -0.12
CA ILE A 149 7.61 3.93 -0.54
C ILE A 149 7.78 5.44 -0.27
N CYS A 150 8.37 5.83 0.86
CA CYS A 150 8.68 7.23 1.16
C CYS A 150 9.60 7.83 0.09
N LEU A 151 10.68 7.13 -0.29
CA LEU A 151 11.58 7.58 -1.37
C LEU A 151 10.84 7.71 -2.71
N LEU A 152 9.93 6.79 -3.03
CA LEU A 152 9.13 6.86 -4.24
C LEU A 152 8.14 8.05 -4.21
N LEU A 153 7.51 8.29 -3.07
CA LEU A 153 6.62 9.43 -2.87
C LEU A 153 7.38 10.76 -3.05
N GLU A 154 8.55 10.89 -2.44
CA GLU A 154 9.42 12.07 -2.61
C GLU A 154 9.78 12.29 -4.09
N GLN A 155 10.16 11.23 -4.80
CA GLN A 155 10.45 11.30 -6.24
C GLN A 155 9.23 11.76 -7.06
N LEU A 156 8.02 11.31 -6.70
CA LEU A 156 6.78 11.73 -7.36
C LEU A 156 6.39 13.17 -7.03
N CYS A 157 6.70 13.67 -5.83
CA CYS A 157 6.54 15.08 -5.51
C CYS A 157 7.47 15.96 -6.37
N HIS A 158 8.73 15.54 -6.55
CA HIS A 158 9.72 16.22 -7.41
C HIS A 158 9.47 16.04 -8.91
N TYR A 159 8.56 15.15 -9.32
CA TYR A 159 8.23 14.93 -10.73
C TYR A 159 7.75 16.22 -11.42
N PHE A 160 7.09 17.11 -10.68
CA PHE A 160 6.54 18.37 -11.19
C PHE A 160 7.49 19.58 -11.04
N ASP A 161 8.74 19.38 -10.60
CA ASP A 161 9.73 20.46 -10.54
C ASP A 161 9.99 21.06 -11.94
N GLU A 162 9.89 20.22 -12.98
CA GLU A 162 9.90 20.63 -14.37
C GLU A 162 8.48 20.65 -14.95
N PRO A 163 8.11 21.62 -15.80
CA PRO A 163 6.78 21.67 -16.41
C PRO A 163 6.44 20.36 -17.15
N LYS A 164 5.37 19.68 -16.70
CA LYS A 164 4.85 18.45 -17.31
C LYS A 164 3.51 18.68 -17.98
N LEU A 165 3.19 17.79 -18.92
CA LEU A 165 1.87 17.73 -19.54
C LEU A 165 0.83 17.00 -18.67
N ALA A 166 1.30 16.17 -17.73
CA ALA A 166 0.41 15.46 -16.81
C ALA A 166 -0.18 16.47 -15.79
N PRO A 167 -1.51 16.49 -15.57
CA PRO A 167 -2.12 17.37 -14.59
C PRO A 167 -1.94 16.87 -13.14
N TRP A 168 -1.79 15.55 -12.96
CA TRP A 168 -1.62 14.86 -11.69
C TRP A 168 -0.98 13.49 -11.92
N VAL A 169 -0.41 12.90 -10.85
CA VAL A 169 0.08 11.51 -10.81
C VAL A 169 -0.51 10.78 -9.61
N THR A 170 -0.48 9.45 -9.63
CA THR A 170 -1.06 8.61 -8.56
C THR A 170 -0.02 7.64 -7.97
N LEU A 171 -0.13 7.42 -6.67
CA LEU A 171 0.60 6.40 -5.94
C LEU A 171 -0.39 5.65 -5.04
N SER A 172 -0.76 4.44 -5.43
CA SER A 172 -1.64 3.56 -4.65
C SER A 172 -0.84 2.43 -4.02
N VAL A 173 -1.03 2.22 -2.73
CA VAL A 173 -0.36 1.15 -1.98
C VAL A 173 -1.42 0.28 -1.32
N GLN A 174 -1.37 -1.01 -1.62
CA GLN A 174 -2.22 -2.03 -1.02
C GLN A 174 -1.38 -2.86 -0.03
N GLY A 175 -1.86 -2.98 1.20
CA GLY A 175 -1.28 -3.82 2.24
C GLY A 175 -1.73 -5.28 2.16
N PHE A 176 -1.21 -6.10 3.06
CA PHE A 176 -1.56 -7.52 3.15
C PHE A 176 -2.88 -7.71 3.90
N ALA A 177 -3.78 -8.53 3.34
CA ALA A 177 -5.08 -8.85 3.93
C ALA A 177 -4.98 -9.62 5.27
N ASP A 178 -3.85 -10.29 5.52
CA ASP A 178 -3.56 -11.11 6.69
C ASP A 178 -2.71 -10.41 7.77
N SER A 179 -2.56 -9.09 7.69
CA SER A 179 -1.82 -8.28 8.67
C SER A 179 -2.55 -8.24 10.02
N PRO A 180 -1.94 -8.64 11.16
CA PRO A 180 -2.62 -8.61 12.47
C PRO A 180 -2.88 -7.20 13.01
N VAL A 181 -1.95 -6.26 12.76
CA VAL A 181 -1.98 -4.86 13.21
C VAL A 181 -1.32 -4.01 12.13
N SER A 182 -1.92 -2.86 11.85
CA SER A 182 -1.46 -1.82 10.93
C SER A 182 -1.99 -0.49 11.46
N TRP A 183 -1.46 0.62 10.94
CA TRP A 183 -1.75 1.96 11.46
C TRP A 183 -1.54 2.08 12.99
N ARG A 184 -0.36 1.61 13.43
CA ARG A 184 0.16 1.59 14.82
C ARG A 184 -0.50 0.58 15.76
N GLU A 185 -1.74 0.82 16.20
CA GLU A 185 -2.34 0.06 17.32
C GLU A 185 -3.70 -0.57 17.00
N ASN A 186 -4.21 -0.39 15.79
CA ASN A 186 -5.55 -0.87 15.45
C ASN A 186 -5.48 -2.36 15.09
N GLU A 187 -6.24 -3.19 15.82
CA GLU A 187 -6.41 -4.59 15.45
C GLU A 187 -7.07 -4.66 14.08
N HIS A 188 -6.47 -5.40 13.15
CA HIS A 188 -7.11 -5.62 11.87
C HIS A 188 -8.06 -6.79 11.90
N GLY A 189 -9.18 -6.62 11.20
CA GLY A 189 -10.11 -7.65 10.80
C GLY A 189 -9.51 -8.66 9.81
N PHE A 190 -8.24 -9.06 9.96
CA PHE A 190 -7.42 -9.90 9.07
C PHE A 190 -8.03 -11.26 8.69
N ARG A 191 -9.18 -11.64 9.29
CA ARG A 191 -9.94 -12.86 8.94
C ARG A 191 -11.29 -12.61 8.27
N LYS A 192 -11.65 -11.34 8.01
CA LYS A 192 -12.89 -10.92 7.32
C LYS A 192 -12.64 -9.98 6.14
N GLY A 193 -11.37 -9.64 5.85
CA GLY A 193 -10.96 -8.69 4.80
C GLY A 193 -10.30 -7.45 5.40
N GLY A 194 -9.10 -7.62 5.98
CA GLY A 194 -8.28 -6.54 6.56
C GLY A 194 -7.37 -5.92 5.50
N GLU A 195 -7.94 -5.57 4.35
CA GLU A 195 -7.20 -4.93 3.27
C GLU A 195 -7.04 -3.44 3.57
N HIS A 196 -5.79 -3.00 3.63
CA HIS A 196 -5.44 -1.58 3.76
C HIS A 196 -5.11 -1.09 2.38
N LEU A 197 -5.75 0.00 1.97
CA LEU A 197 -5.33 0.71 0.77
C LEU A 197 -5.24 2.18 1.11
N TYR A 198 -4.11 2.79 0.75
CA TYR A 198 -4.01 4.23 0.72
C TYR A 198 -3.56 4.68 -0.66
N ASN A 199 -4.08 5.82 -1.08
CA ASN A 199 -3.81 6.40 -2.38
C ASN A 199 -3.43 7.87 -2.22
N PHE A 200 -2.35 8.26 -2.88
CA PHE A 200 -1.94 9.64 -3.07
C PHE A 200 -2.27 10.07 -4.50
N VAL A 201 -3.02 11.15 -4.63
CA VAL A 201 -3.19 11.87 -5.89
C VAL A 201 -2.38 13.15 -5.78
N ILE A 202 -1.28 13.24 -6.52
CA ILE A 202 -0.30 14.32 -6.39
C ILE A 202 -0.49 15.28 -7.57
N PHE A 203 -0.71 16.56 -7.25
CA PHE A 203 -0.94 17.62 -8.23
C PHE A 203 0.34 18.41 -8.50
N ASN A 204 0.38 19.12 -9.63
CA ASN A 204 1.54 19.91 -10.04
C ASN A 204 1.86 21.11 -9.15
N ASN A 205 0.92 21.52 -8.29
CA ASN A 205 1.06 22.63 -7.36
C ASN A 205 1.47 22.17 -5.95
N GLN A 206 1.98 20.94 -5.82
CA GLN A 206 2.38 20.29 -4.55
C GLN A 206 1.21 19.95 -3.60
N ASP A 207 -0.03 20.19 -4.01
CA ASP A 207 -1.18 19.63 -3.30
C ASP A 207 -1.22 18.11 -3.49
N TYR A 208 -1.80 17.41 -2.51
CA TYR A 208 -2.14 16.01 -2.66
C TYR A 208 -3.49 15.68 -2.03
N TRP A 209 -4.15 14.66 -2.56
CA TRP A 209 -5.24 13.99 -1.88
C TRP A 209 -4.73 12.71 -1.26
N LEU A 210 -5.04 12.50 0.02
CA LEU A 210 -4.86 11.22 0.71
C LEU A 210 -6.21 10.54 0.82
N GLN A 211 -6.33 9.37 0.19
CA GLN A 211 -7.52 8.52 0.28
C GLN A 211 -7.12 7.25 1.01
N MET A 212 -7.87 6.89 2.05
CA MET A 212 -7.65 5.65 2.80
C MET A 212 -8.92 4.80 2.70
N ALA A 213 -8.75 3.55 2.26
CA ALA A 213 -9.78 2.54 2.33
C ALA A 213 -9.50 1.63 3.52
N VAL A 214 -10.55 1.34 4.28
CA VAL A 214 -10.49 0.70 5.59
C VAL A 214 -11.42 -0.51 5.55
N GLY A 215 -10.96 -1.65 6.07
CA GLY A 215 -11.79 -2.83 6.24
C GLY A 215 -12.98 -2.58 7.17
N ALA A 216 -14.05 -3.34 7.03
CA ALA A 216 -15.31 -3.11 7.76
C ALA A 216 -15.21 -3.19 9.30
N ASN A 217 -14.08 -3.65 9.85
CA ASN A 217 -13.86 -3.75 11.30
C ASN A 217 -12.57 -3.03 11.74
N ASP A 218 -12.04 -2.14 10.91
CA ASP A 218 -10.77 -1.45 11.15
C ASP A 218 -11.03 0.03 11.41
N ASP A 219 -10.13 0.66 12.16
CA ASP A 219 -10.19 2.08 12.50
C ASP A 219 -9.23 2.90 11.61
N CYS A 220 -9.67 4.08 11.14
CA CYS A 220 -8.86 4.98 10.32
C CYS A 220 -8.13 6.02 11.18
N PRO A 221 -6.79 6.12 11.11
CA PRO A 221 -6.06 7.23 11.72
C PRO A 221 -6.34 8.56 10.99
N PRO A 222 -6.05 9.72 11.64
CA PRO A 222 -6.22 11.04 11.03
C PRO A 222 -5.24 11.30 9.88
#